data_AF-A0A932SLM9-F1
#
_entry.id   AF-A0A932SLM9-F1
#
_cell.length_a   1.000
_cell.length_b   1.000
_cell.length_c   1.000
_cell.angle_alpha   90.00
_cell.angle_beta   90.00
_cell.angle_gamma   90.00
#
_symmetry.space_group_name_H-M   'P 1'
#
loop_
_entity.id
_entity.type
_entity.pdbx_description
1 polymer ?
#
loop_
_entity_poly.entity_id
_entity_poly.type
_entity_poly.pdbx_seq_one_letter_code
_entity_poly.pdbx_strand_id
1 'polypeptide(L)'
;MKWFYIRWGGVLIVAATIGIFGIQRYNRDVTAISPDRLLREQPTQMVRVLGMVEAGSVIKEAEGKPIGFQLSGEGAKIGVQYQGEEAENLRDLKTVVVVGKWNSTTQTFESEKLALVPNYGFVTAAYLISLLPMGLFLFNMERKVALLYILIKEEKVYQPEQLAEEQLERR
;
A
#
# COMPACT_ATOMS: atom_id res chain seq x y z
N MET A 1 2.19 30.67 17.51
CA MET A 1 2.15 30.27 16.08
C MET A 1 3.34 29.40 15.64
N LYS A 2 4.61 29.74 15.92
CA LYS A 2 5.78 28.94 15.45
C LYS A 2 5.73 27.45 15.84
N TRP A 3 5.31 27.13 17.06
CA TRP A 3 5.20 25.75 17.56
C TRP A 3 4.19 24.88 16.79
N PHE A 4 3.08 25.47 16.33
CA PHE A 4 2.06 24.79 15.53
C PHE A 4 2.65 24.29 14.20
N TYR A 5 3.37 25.16 13.49
CA TYR A 5 3.99 24.81 12.21
C TYR A 5 5.14 23.82 12.37
N ILE A 6 5.91 23.88 13.47
CA ILE A 6 6.95 22.88 13.78
C ILE A 6 6.33 21.49 13.99
N ARG A 7 5.21 21.41 14.74
CA ARG A 7 4.51 20.14 15.00
C ARG A 7 3.97 19.51 13.72
N TRP A 8 3.28 20.29 12.90
CA TRP A 8 2.75 19.81 11.61
C TRP A 8 3.85 19.52 10.59
N GLY A 9 4.95 20.27 10.63
CA GLY A 9 6.17 19.93 9.89
C GLY A 9 6.72 18.56 10.28
N GLY A 10 6.78 18.25 11.59
CA GLY A 10 7.16 16.93 12.09
C GLY A 10 6.23 15.82 11.61
N VAL A 11 4.92 16.04 11.64
CA VAL A 11 3.93 15.07 11.13
C VAL A 11 4.14 14.79 9.64
N LEU A 12 4.41 15.81 8.83
CA LEU A 12 4.69 15.65 7.40
C LEU A 12 5.98 14.86 7.15
N ILE A 13 7.04 15.11 7.92
CA ILE A 13 8.30 14.37 7.81
C ILE A 13 8.10 12.88 8.13
N VAL A 14 7.38 12.57 9.22
CA VAL A 14 7.07 11.18 9.59
C VAL A 14 6.23 10.51 8.50
N ALA A 15 5.20 11.18 8.00
CA ALA A 15 4.35 10.65 6.93
C ALA A 15 5.15 10.38 5.64
N ALA A 16 6.03 11.30 5.25
CA ALA A 16 6.89 11.13 4.08
C ALA A 16 7.86 9.95 4.26
N THR A 17 8.43 9.80 5.46
CA THR A 17 9.36 8.71 5.79
C THR A 17 8.65 7.35 5.68
N ILE A 18 7.44 7.23 6.25
CA ILE A 18 6.61 6.02 6.13
C ILE A 18 6.30 5.72 4.66
N GLY A 19 5.96 6.76 3.87
CA GLY A 19 5.71 6.61 2.44
C GLY A 19 6.92 6.07 1.68
N ILE A 20 8.11 6.61 1.93
CA ILE A 20 9.36 6.16 1.30
C ILE A 20 9.65 4.69 1.64
N PHE A 21 9.58 4.31 2.92
CA PHE A 21 9.78 2.93 3.34
C PHE A 21 8.72 1.99 2.74
N GLY A 22 7.47 2.45 2.63
CA GLY A 22 6.40 1.71 1.98
C GLY A 22 6.70 1.42 0.51
N ILE A 23 7.17 2.42 -0.24
CA ILE A 23 7.54 2.25 -1.65
C ILE A 23 8.75 1.31 -1.78
N GLN A 24 9.76 1.43 -0.92
CA GLN A 24 10.92 0.54 -0.94
C GLN A 24 10.52 -0.92 -0.67
N ARG A 25 9.67 -1.16 0.33
CA ARG A 25 9.12 -2.49 0.64
C ARG A 25 8.31 -3.04 -0.54
N TYR A 26 7.50 -2.21 -1.17
CA TYR A 26 6.72 -2.59 -2.35
C TYR A 26 7.63 -3.04 -3.49
N ASN A 27 8.63 -2.20 -3.83
CA ASN A 27 9.58 -2.47 -4.90
C ASN A 27 10.40 -3.74 -4.65
N ARG A 28 10.79 -4.00 -3.40
CA ARG A 28 11.62 -5.16 -3.06
C ARG A 28 10.85 -6.47 -3.03
N ASP A 29 9.65 -6.46 -2.44
CA ASP A 29 9.01 -7.70 -2.01
C ASP A 29 7.63 -7.94 -2.65
N VAL A 30 7.04 -6.93 -3.29
CA VAL A 30 5.65 -6.97 -3.81
C VAL A 30 5.56 -6.78 -5.31
N THR A 31 6.49 -6.05 -5.93
CA THR A 31 6.47 -5.80 -7.37
C THR A 31 6.49 -7.11 -8.15
N ALA A 32 5.48 -7.26 -9.00
CA ALA A 32 5.39 -8.34 -9.96
C ALA A 32 5.75 -7.82 -11.35
N ILE A 33 6.43 -8.66 -12.12
CA ILE A 33 6.78 -8.40 -13.53
C ILE A 33 5.79 -9.11 -14.45
N SER A 34 5.67 -8.63 -15.68
CA SER A 34 4.87 -9.30 -16.71
C SER A 34 5.64 -10.48 -17.34
N PRO A 35 4.94 -11.44 -17.98
CA PRO A 35 5.56 -12.52 -18.73
C PRO A 35 6.51 -12.04 -19.84
N ASP A 36 6.17 -10.95 -20.56
CA ASP A 36 7.04 -10.37 -21.58
C ASP A 36 8.37 -9.87 -20.99
N ARG A 37 8.29 -9.18 -19.85
CA ARG A 37 9.49 -8.69 -19.15
C ARG A 37 10.35 -9.84 -18.63
N LEU A 38 9.73 -10.91 -18.12
CA LEU A 38 10.45 -12.11 -17.70
C LEU A 38 11.25 -12.72 -18.84
N LEU A 39 10.66 -12.85 -20.03
CA LEU A 39 11.32 -13.43 -21.20
C LEU A 39 12.49 -12.58 -21.70
N ARG A 40 12.42 -11.25 -21.52
CA ARG A 40 13.49 -10.31 -21.90
C ARG A 40 14.64 -10.27 -20.90
N GLU A 41 14.32 -10.19 -19.60
CA GLU A 41 15.32 -10.00 -18.54
C GLU A 41 15.91 -11.32 -18.03
N GLN A 42 15.18 -12.44 -18.16
CA GLN A 42 15.54 -13.79 -17.69
C GLN A 42 16.28 -13.78 -16.33
N PRO A 43 15.63 -13.24 -15.29
CA PRO A 43 16.27 -13.08 -13.99
C PRO A 43 16.64 -14.43 -13.38
N THR A 44 17.85 -14.51 -12.83
CA THR A 44 18.37 -15.70 -12.13
C THR A 44 17.86 -15.82 -10.69
N GLN A 45 17.34 -14.72 -10.14
CA GLN A 45 16.76 -14.64 -8.80
C GLN A 45 15.27 -15.02 -8.79
N MET A 46 14.73 -15.28 -7.60
CA MET A 46 13.28 -15.46 -7.47
C MET A 46 12.54 -14.17 -7.78
N VAL A 47 11.56 -14.26 -8.67
CA VAL A 47 10.75 -13.13 -9.10
C VAL A 47 9.26 -13.48 -9.01
N ARG A 48 8.44 -12.44 -8.90
CA ARG A 48 6.98 -12.55 -8.92
C ARG A 48 6.50 -12.22 -10.33
N VAL A 49 5.75 -13.10 -10.96
CA VAL A 49 5.20 -12.87 -12.30
C VAL A 49 3.69 -12.78 -12.19
N LEU A 50 3.14 -11.69 -12.71
CA LEU A 50 1.70 -11.45 -12.76
C LEU A 50 1.17 -11.81 -14.14
N GLY A 51 0.15 -12.65 -14.21
CA GLY A 51 -0.54 -12.92 -15.47
C GLY A 51 -1.86 -13.65 -15.27
N MET A 52 -2.54 -13.93 -16.38
CA MET A 52 -3.80 -14.65 -16.42
C MET A 52 -3.56 -16.09 -16.88
N VAL A 53 -4.11 -17.05 -16.14
CA VAL A 53 -4.09 -18.47 -16.52
C VAL A 53 -4.92 -18.65 -17.79
N GLU A 54 -4.32 -19.24 -18.82
CA GLU A 54 -5.01 -19.46 -20.10
C GLU A 54 -6.06 -20.57 -19.98
N ALA A 55 -7.19 -20.41 -20.68
CA ALA A 55 -8.28 -21.37 -20.67
C ALA A 55 -7.83 -22.74 -21.21
N GLY A 56 -8.17 -23.82 -20.50
CA GLY A 56 -7.80 -25.18 -20.86
C GLY A 56 -6.30 -25.48 -20.75
N SER A 57 -5.49 -24.58 -20.21
CA SER A 57 -4.04 -24.77 -20.12
C SER A 57 -3.60 -25.52 -18.86
N VAL A 58 -4.48 -25.65 -17.87
CA VAL A 58 -4.16 -26.29 -16.58
C VAL A 58 -4.10 -27.82 -16.75
N ILE A 59 -2.88 -28.34 -16.70
CA ILE A 59 -2.58 -29.77 -16.74
C ILE A 59 -2.21 -30.20 -15.32
N LYS A 60 -3.16 -30.88 -14.66
CA LYS A 60 -2.92 -31.52 -13.37
C LYS A 60 -2.40 -32.93 -13.62
N GLU A 61 -1.10 -33.14 -13.41
CA GLU A 61 -0.57 -34.50 -13.34
C GLU A 61 -1.00 -35.17 -12.01
N ALA A 62 -0.80 -36.48 -11.91
CA ALA A 62 -1.15 -37.28 -10.73
C ALA A 62 -0.62 -36.67 -9.40
N GLU A 63 -1.23 -37.06 -8.28
CA GLU A 63 -0.85 -36.57 -6.93
C GLU A 63 0.68 -36.54 -6.73
N GLY A 64 1.20 -35.38 -6.31
CA GLY A 64 2.62 -35.17 -6.03
C GLY A 64 3.49 -34.69 -7.20
N LYS A 65 2.93 -34.51 -8.40
CA LYS A 65 3.66 -33.95 -9.56
C LYS A 65 3.39 -32.46 -9.79
N PRO A 66 4.34 -31.72 -10.40
CA PRO A 66 4.15 -30.32 -10.73
C PRO A 66 2.93 -30.12 -11.63
N ILE A 67 2.16 -29.08 -11.37
CA ILE A 67 1.05 -28.66 -12.23
C ILE A 67 1.60 -27.75 -13.32
N GLY A 68 1.37 -28.13 -14.56
CA GLY A 68 1.71 -27.33 -15.73
C GLY A 68 0.56 -26.40 -16.11
N PHE A 69 0.83 -25.14 -16.39
CA PHE A 69 -0.16 -24.24 -17.01
C PHE A 69 0.51 -23.13 -17.82
N GLN A 70 -0.27 -22.45 -18.66
CA GLN A 70 0.21 -21.27 -19.38
C GLN A 70 -0.26 -20.00 -18.69
N LEU A 71 0.70 -19.11 -18.44
CA LEU A 71 0.45 -17.78 -17.89
C LEU A 71 0.60 -16.75 -19.01
N SER A 72 -0.48 -16.04 -19.29
CA SER A 72 -0.55 -14.99 -20.30
C SER A 72 -0.45 -13.60 -19.67
N GLY A 73 0.19 -12.67 -20.37
CA GLY A 73 0.23 -11.26 -20.00
C GLY A 73 0.18 -10.37 -21.23
N GLU A 74 0.47 -9.08 -21.07
CA GLU A 74 0.48 -8.12 -22.17
C GLU A 74 1.56 -8.50 -23.20
N GLY A 75 1.16 -9.19 -24.26
CA GLY A 75 1.99 -9.50 -25.43
C GLY A 75 2.80 -10.80 -25.39
N ALA A 76 2.81 -11.55 -24.28
CA ALA A 76 3.57 -12.79 -24.18
C ALA A 76 2.89 -13.86 -23.31
N LYS A 77 3.32 -15.11 -23.51
CA LYS A 77 2.89 -16.28 -22.74
C LYS A 77 4.10 -17.05 -22.25
N ILE A 78 4.01 -17.60 -21.05
CA ILE A 78 5.05 -18.45 -20.47
C ILE A 78 4.44 -19.74 -19.93
N GLY A 79 5.16 -20.84 -20.06
CA GLY A 79 4.82 -22.09 -19.37
C GLY A 79 5.26 -22.01 -17.91
N VAL A 80 4.37 -22.37 -16.99
CA VAL A 80 4.63 -22.42 -15.55
C VAL A 80 4.53 -23.86 -15.08
N GLN A 81 5.51 -24.29 -14.29
CA GLN A 81 5.46 -25.54 -13.52
C GLN A 81 5.34 -25.21 -12.04
N TYR A 82 4.22 -25.57 -11.43
CA TYR A 82 3.93 -25.24 -10.05
C TYR A 82 4.02 -26.48 -9.15
N GLN A 83 4.86 -26.43 -8.11
CA GLN A 83 5.12 -27.55 -7.19
C GLN A 83 4.55 -27.33 -5.78
N GLY A 84 3.73 -26.29 -5.57
CA GLY A 84 3.18 -25.97 -4.24
C GLY A 84 1.88 -26.69 -3.90
N GLU A 85 1.57 -26.77 -2.59
CA GLU A 85 0.40 -27.50 -2.06
C GLU A 85 -0.96 -26.86 -2.44
N GLU A 86 -1.01 -25.55 -2.69
CA GLU A 86 -2.27 -24.79 -2.93
C GLU A 86 -2.82 -24.90 -4.37
N ALA A 87 -2.63 -26.05 -5.01
CA ALA A 87 -3.06 -26.35 -6.38
C ALA A 87 -4.57 -26.20 -6.65
N GLU A 88 -5.40 -26.43 -5.62
CA GLU A 88 -6.86 -26.49 -5.76
C GLU A 88 -7.50 -25.15 -6.13
N ASN A 89 -6.83 -24.04 -5.79
CA ASN A 89 -7.32 -22.69 -6.06
C ASN A 89 -6.96 -22.16 -7.47
N LEU A 90 -6.18 -22.93 -8.24
CA LEU A 90 -5.85 -22.63 -9.62
C LEU A 90 -7.06 -22.92 -10.52
N ARG A 91 -7.50 -21.88 -11.24
CA ARG A 91 -8.59 -21.96 -12.20
C ARG A 91 -8.21 -21.19 -13.45
N ASP A 92 -8.73 -21.66 -14.58
CA ASP A 92 -8.64 -20.98 -15.86
C ASP A 92 -9.17 -19.55 -15.78
N LEU A 93 -8.62 -18.66 -16.62
CA LEU A 93 -9.01 -17.25 -16.75
C LEU A 93 -8.84 -16.42 -15.48
N LYS A 94 -8.15 -16.95 -14.46
CA LYS A 94 -7.87 -16.23 -13.22
C LYS A 94 -6.55 -15.48 -13.34
N THR A 95 -6.54 -14.22 -12.90
CA THR A 95 -5.29 -13.47 -12.72
C THR A 95 -4.60 -13.92 -11.44
N VAL A 96 -3.37 -14.37 -11.57
CA VAL A 96 -2.55 -14.90 -10.48
C VAL A 96 -1.17 -14.27 -10.48
N VAL A 97 -0.55 -14.25 -9.31
CA VAL A 97 0.87 -13.96 -9.13
C VAL A 97 1.56 -15.27 -8.80
N VAL A 98 2.51 -15.68 -9.64
CA VAL A 98 3.36 -16.84 -9.38
C VAL A 98 4.72 -16.37 -8.91
N VAL A 99 5.34 -17.07 -7.96
CA VAL A 99 6.65 -16.72 -7.42
C VAL A 99 7.59 -17.89 -7.61
N GLY A 100 8.69 -17.63 -8.30
CA GLY A 100 9.54 -18.68 -8.81
C GLY A 100 10.75 -18.17 -9.56
N LYS A 101 11.41 -19.08 -10.28
CA LYS A 101 12.59 -18.78 -11.09
C LYS A 101 12.36 -19.20 -12.54
N TRP A 102 12.99 -18.47 -13.45
CA TRP A 102 13.05 -18.87 -14.83
C TRP A 102 14.12 -19.95 -15.01
N ASN A 103 13.73 -21.11 -15.55
CA ASN A 103 14.67 -22.15 -15.95
C ASN A 103 14.93 -22.03 -17.45
N SER A 104 16.13 -21.56 -17.81
CA SER A 104 16.55 -21.38 -19.21
C SER A 104 16.73 -22.71 -19.97
N THR A 105 16.90 -23.83 -19.26
CA THR A 105 17.09 -25.15 -19.87
C THR A 105 15.77 -25.74 -20.33
N THR A 106 14.74 -25.69 -19.48
CA THR A 106 13.40 -26.21 -19.79
C THR A 106 12.50 -25.17 -20.46
N GLN A 107 12.92 -23.90 -20.49
CA GLN A 107 12.11 -22.75 -20.93
C GLN A 107 10.78 -22.64 -20.17
N THR A 108 10.78 -23.04 -18.90
CA THR A 108 9.61 -22.99 -18.02
C THR A 108 9.91 -22.15 -16.79
N PHE A 109 8.87 -21.53 -16.26
CA PHE A 109 8.91 -20.83 -15.00
C PHE A 109 8.58 -21.82 -13.87
N GLU A 110 9.58 -22.16 -13.06
CA GLU A 110 9.42 -23.05 -11.92
C GLU A 110 8.94 -22.23 -10.72
N SER A 111 7.71 -22.51 -10.28
CA SER A 111 7.02 -21.77 -9.24
C SER A 111 6.79 -22.62 -8.01
N GLU A 112 7.17 -22.08 -6.85
CA GLU A 112 6.94 -22.70 -5.54
C GLU A 112 5.68 -22.14 -4.86
N LYS A 113 5.30 -20.90 -5.21
CA LYS A 113 4.17 -20.21 -4.57
C LYS A 113 3.25 -19.59 -5.59
N LEU A 114 1.96 -19.74 -5.33
CA LEU A 114 0.90 -19.07 -6.07
C LEU A 114 0.15 -18.14 -5.11
N ALA A 115 -0.08 -16.92 -5.54
CA ALA A 115 -0.88 -15.95 -4.80
C ALA A 115 -1.93 -15.37 -5.73
N LEU A 116 -3.14 -15.16 -5.20
CA LEU A 116 -4.14 -14.36 -5.90
C LEU A 116 -3.75 -12.90 -5.82
N VAL A 117 -4.01 -12.14 -6.88
CA VAL A 117 -3.70 -10.70 -6.92
C VAL A 117 -4.48 -10.02 -5.80
N PRO A 118 -3.80 -9.47 -4.78
CA PRO A 118 -4.51 -8.76 -3.74
C PRO A 118 -4.76 -7.35 -4.24
N ASN A 119 -5.96 -6.83 -4.01
CA ASN A 119 -6.38 -5.48 -4.40
C ASN A 119 -5.76 -4.40 -3.49
N TYR A 120 -4.43 -4.43 -3.30
CA TYR A 120 -3.71 -3.52 -2.40
C TYR A 120 -3.91 -2.06 -2.79
N GLY A 121 -3.97 -1.75 -4.09
CA GLY A 121 -4.22 -0.40 -4.57
C GLY A 121 -5.55 0.19 -4.10
N PHE A 122 -6.62 -0.62 -4.08
CA PHE A 122 -7.93 -0.19 -3.58
C PHE A 122 -7.90 0.08 -2.07
N VAL A 123 -7.25 -0.79 -1.31
CA VAL A 123 -7.10 -0.64 0.14
C VAL A 123 -6.30 0.64 0.46
N THR A 124 -5.18 0.86 -0.21
CA THR A 124 -4.37 2.07 -0.03
C THR A 124 -5.15 3.33 -0.41
N ALA A 125 -5.89 3.33 -1.52
CA ALA A 125 -6.72 4.46 -1.93
C ALA A 125 -7.81 4.78 -0.90
N ALA A 126 -8.46 3.76 -0.32
CA ALA A 126 -9.46 3.92 0.73
C ALA A 126 -8.87 4.56 2.02
N TYR A 127 -7.64 4.19 2.39
CA TYR A 127 -6.96 4.84 3.50
C TYR A 127 -6.55 6.28 3.19
N LEU A 128 -6.08 6.57 1.97
CA LEU A 128 -5.69 7.93 1.59
C LEU A 128 -6.90 8.87 1.56
N ILE A 129 -8.03 8.44 1.00
CA ILE A 129 -9.23 9.27 0.89
C ILE A 129 -9.88 9.53 2.26
N SER A 130 -9.65 8.68 3.26
CA SER A 130 -10.16 8.88 4.62
C SER A 130 -9.20 9.69 5.49
N LEU A 131 -7.88 9.41 5.43
CA LEU A 131 -6.90 10.04 6.31
C LEU A 131 -6.50 11.46 5.86
N LEU A 132 -6.43 11.73 4.54
CA LEU A 132 -6.04 13.06 4.07
C LEU A 132 -7.07 14.15 4.43
N PRO A 133 -8.38 13.98 4.18
CA PRO A 133 -9.37 14.97 4.58
C PRO A 133 -9.45 15.12 6.09
N MET A 134 -9.31 14.03 6.85
CA MET A 134 -9.29 14.06 8.31
C MET A 134 -8.10 14.87 8.85
N GLY A 135 -6.91 14.66 8.30
CA GLY A 135 -5.71 15.44 8.65
C GLY A 135 -5.89 16.94 8.34
N LEU A 136 -6.44 17.26 7.17
CA LEU A 136 -6.75 18.65 6.78
C LEU A 136 -7.80 19.29 7.69
N PHE A 137 -8.83 18.54 8.08
CA PHE A 137 -9.86 19.00 8.98
C PHE A 137 -9.28 19.33 10.37
N LEU A 138 -8.48 18.43 10.94
CA LEU A 138 -7.80 18.62 12.22
C LEU A 138 -6.85 19.83 12.18
N PHE A 139 -6.07 19.97 11.11
CA PHE A 139 -5.19 21.12 10.89
C PHE A 139 -5.99 22.44 10.88
N ASN A 140 -7.10 22.48 10.14
CA ASN A 140 -7.95 23.67 10.05
C ASN A 140 -8.63 24.00 11.37
N MET A 141 -9.14 23.02 12.10
CA MET A 141 -9.75 23.24 13.41
C MET A 141 -8.72 23.79 14.41
N GLU A 142 -7.55 23.17 14.52
CA GLU A 142 -6.52 23.62 15.46
C GLU A 142 -6.02 25.03 15.11
N ARG A 143 -5.85 25.35 13.82
CA ARG A 143 -5.51 26.71 13.38
C ARG A 143 -6.58 27.73 13.80
N LYS A 144 -7.86 27.42 13.59
CA LYS A 144 -8.98 28.30 13.98
C LYS A 144 -9.00 28.51 15.50
N VAL A 145 -8.86 27.45 16.29
CA VAL A 145 -8.81 27.52 17.76
C VAL A 145 -7.62 28.35 18.23
N ALA A 146 -6.44 28.17 17.64
CA ALA A 146 -5.26 28.95 17.99
C ALA A 146 -5.44 30.45 17.68
N LEU A 147 -6.10 30.80 16.57
CA LEU A 147 -6.43 32.18 16.24
C LEU A 147 -7.46 32.79 17.20
N LEU A 148 -8.54 32.05 17.50
CA LEU A 148 -9.54 32.45 18.49
C LEU A 148 -8.92 32.70 19.86
N TYR A 149 -8.00 31.83 20.30
CA TYR A 149 -7.31 32.00 21.58
C TYR A 149 -6.47 33.29 21.62
N ILE A 150 -5.78 33.61 20.51
CA ILE A 150 -5.00 34.86 20.40
C ILE A 150 -5.95 36.06 20.46
N LEU A 151 -7.04 36.05 19.69
CA LEU A 151 -8.02 37.13 19.68
C LEU A 151 -8.62 37.37 21.07
N ILE A 152 -9.08 36.32 21.76
CA ILE A 152 -9.64 36.42 23.12
C ILE A 152 -8.60 36.99 24.10
N LYS A 153 -7.34 36.59 23.99
CA LYS A 153 -6.26 37.07 24.85
C LYS A 153 -5.89 38.53 24.56
N GLU A 154 -5.93 38.94 23.30
CA GLU A 154 -5.63 40.31 22.86
C GLU A 154 -6.77 41.29 23.19
N GLU A 155 -8.02 40.83 23.09
CA GLU A 155 -9.21 41.66 23.30
C GLU A 155 -9.45 41.99 24.79
N LYS A 156 -8.66 41.45 25.73
CA LYS A 156 -8.79 41.68 27.19
C LYS A 156 -10.21 41.48 27.76
N VAL A 157 -11.06 40.70 27.09
CA VAL A 157 -12.49 40.56 27.45
C VAL A 157 -12.69 39.73 28.73
N TYR A 158 -11.70 38.94 29.16
CA TYR A 158 -11.73 38.32 30.48
C TYR A 158 -11.06 39.24 31.51
N GLN A 159 -11.86 40.17 32.06
CA GLN A 159 -11.65 40.69 33.41
C GLN A 159 -12.38 39.73 34.35
N PRO A 160 -11.71 38.74 34.98
CA PRO A 160 -12.38 37.88 35.95
C PRO A 160 -12.63 38.74 37.19
N GLU A 161 -13.86 39.17 37.41
CA GLU A 161 -14.47 39.53 38.72
C GLU A 161 -13.72 40.49 39.68
N GLN A 162 -12.55 41.04 39.34
CA GLN A 162 -11.78 41.91 40.25
C GLN A 162 -12.45 43.27 40.46
N LEU A 163 -13.31 43.70 39.52
CA LEU A 163 -14.14 44.89 39.70
C LEU A 163 -15.32 44.66 40.65
N ALA A 164 -15.72 43.41 40.90
CA ALA A 164 -16.81 43.10 41.82
C ALA A 164 -16.36 43.16 43.29
N GLU A 165 -15.13 42.73 43.59
CA GLU A 165 -14.55 42.81 44.94
C GLU A 165 -14.16 44.25 45.33
N GLU A 166 -13.54 45.03 44.43
CA GLU A 166 -13.20 46.43 44.71
C GLU A 166 -14.43 47.34 44.92
N GLN A 167 -15.61 46.96 44.40
CA GLN A 167 -16.85 47.70 44.63
C GLN A 167 -17.58 47.27 45.91
N LEU A 168 -17.27 46.08 46.43
CA LEU A 168 -17.80 45.58 47.70
C LEU A 168 -17.01 46.10 48.90
N GLU A 169 -15.69 46.31 48.76
CA GLU A 169 -14.86 46.94 49.81
C GLU A 169 -15.05 48.47 49.94
N ARG A 170 -15.72 49.12 48.98
CA ARG A 170 -16.03 50.56 49.02
C ARG A 170 -17.45 50.91 49.48
N ARG A 171 -18.24 49.93 49.95
CA ARG A 171 -19.57 50.16 50.55
C ARG A 171 -19.56 49.82 52.03
#